data_AF-A0A6I9TZX9-F1
#
_entry.id   AF-A0A6I9TZX9-F1
#
_cell.length_a   1.000
_cell.length_b   1.000
_cell.length_c   1.000
_cell.angle_alpha   90.00
_cell.angle_beta   90.00
_cell.angle_gamma   90.00
#
_symmetry.space_group_name_H-M   'P 1'
#
loop_
_entity.id
_entity.type
_entity.pdbx_description
1 polymer ?
#
loop_
_entity_poly.entity_id
_entity_poly.type
_entity_poly.pdbx_seq_one_letter_code
_entity_poly.pdbx_strand_id
1 'polypeptide(L)'
;MAAEGDAVGPVIEEDDISVDVGEKGRHRPVMVVEHLDIEAYAALYTGRTKISRLLFIAENCGVASMELEALRMAYDEIRKGEDTQLFREVVAKIDGRLGPDYGSDNAWADDVDRRAELRKEKLENELNASMTNLIKESIRMGYNDFGDFYYAHGQLEEAFKSYIRTHEYCTTSAHIVHMCLNAILVSIEMGHFFNISSYFCMAWQNQDRFRPDSVTISKLHCAAGLAAMMGEKYKFAAREFVDTGMLIQNSYTEVIALQDVATYGGLCALATFNRAELKRYVIDNINFRNCLELVPEIRELINDFYSGRYVSCMEYLENPKANLLLDIHLHDHLKTLYERIRNKALTHYVLPFVSVDLHMMANAFKTSVTDLEKELEALIPNNQIKIRGTAHSSVSCRLRVNLIGK
;
A
#
# COMPACT_ATOMS: atom_id res chain seq x y z
N MET A 1 -32.70 -41.64 -47.07
CA MET A 1 -33.62 -41.02 -48.04
C MET A 1 -34.72 -40.38 -47.20
N ALA A 2 -34.70 -39.06 -47.02
CA ALA A 2 -35.30 -38.06 -47.94
C ALA A 2 -36.85 -38.05 -47.79
N ALA A 3 -37.54 -36.93 -47.63
CA ALA A 3 -37.12 -35.52 -47.61
C ALA A 3 -38.08 -34.64 -46.76
N GLU A 4 -37.80 -33.34 -46.71
CA GLU A 4 -38.53 -32.29 -45.99
C GLU A 4 -39.91 -31.96 -46.61
N GLY A 5 -40.73 -31.20 -45.88
CA GLY A 5 -41.97 -30.58 -46.36
C GLY A 5 -42.53 -29.63 -45.31
N ASP A 6 -42.43 -28.32 -45.56
CA ASP A 6 -42.59 -27.24 -44.57
C ASP A 6 -43.91 -26.45 -44.72
N ALA A 7 -44.14 -25.52 -43.77
CA ALA A 7 -45.12 -24.43 -43.72
C ALA A 7 -46.55 -24.74 -43.24
N VAL A 8 -46.94 -24.08 -42.14
CA VAL A 8 -47.97 -23.01 -42.06
C VAL A 8 -47.78 -22.28 -40.72
N GLY A 9 -47.70 -20.95 -40.72
CA GLY A 9 -47.67 -20.13 -39.50
C GLY A 9 -49.08 -19.72 -39.02
N PRO A 10 -49.16 -18.99 -37.89
CA PRO A 10 -50.08 -17.85 -37.87
C PRO A 10 -49.52 -16.59 -37.19
N VAL A 11 -50.27 -15.51 -37.37
CA VAL A 11 -49.99 -14.14 -36.92
C VAL A 11 -50.94 -13.80 -35.75
N ILE A 12 -50.34 -13.26 -34.68
CA ILE A 12 -50.87 -12.28 -33.69
C ILE A 12 -52.39 -12.29 -33.38
N GLU A 13 -52.72 -12.52 -32.11
CA GLU A 13 -53.74 -11.74 -31.40
C GLU A 13 -53.09 -11.07 -30.18
N GLU A 14 -53.54 -9.85 -29.86
CA GLU A 14 -53.06 -9.04 -28.74
C GLU A 14 -53.83 -9.41 -27.46
N ASP A 15 -53.18 -9.37 -26.29
CA ASP A 15 -53.92 -9.42 -25.02
C ASP A 15 -53.23 -8.63 -23.90
N ASP A 16 -54.04 -8.20 -22.94
CA ASP A 16 -53.86 -6.98 -22.15
C ASP A 16 -52.75 -6.94 -21.08
N ILE A 17 -52.32 -5.72 -20.79
CA ILE A 17 -51.43 -5.38 -19.66
C ILE A 17 -52.19 -5.51 -18.33
N SER A 18 -51.70 -6.36 -17.43
CA SER A 18 -52.02 -6.25 -16.00
C SER A 18 -50.75 -6.25 -15.16
N VAL A 19 -50.73 -5.40 -14.13
CA VAL A 19 -49.56 -5.10 -13.29
C VAL A 19 -49.64 -5.92 -12.02
N ASP A 20 -48.56 -6.62 -11.66
CA ASP A 20 -48.37 -7.21 -10.32
C ASP A 20 -47.05 -6.72 -9.69
N VAL A 21 -47.00 -6.69 -8.36
CA VAL A 21 -46.11 -5.83 -7.56
C VAL A 21 -45.26 -6.63 -6.56
N GLY A 22 -43.93 -6.40 -6.60
CA GLY A 22 -42.94 -7.08 -5.74
C GLY A 22 -42.53 -8.45 -6.30
N GLU A 23 -41.37 -9.05 -6.03
CA GLU A 23 -40.18 -8.72 -5.24
C GLU A 23 -38.96 -9.44 -5.89
N LYS A 24 -37.67 -9.18 -5.60
CA LYS A 24 -37.01 -8.27 -4.64
C LYS A 24 -35.67 -7.82 -5.25
N GLY A 25 -35.42 -6.52 -5.42
CA GLY A 25 -34.12 -6.04 -5.93
C GLY A 25 -33.01 -6.29 -4.91
N ARG A 26 -31.96 -7.04 -5.29
CA ARG A 26 -30.76 -7.31 -4.46
C ARG A 26 -29.98 -6.02 -4.15
N HIS A 27 -30.47 -5.26 -3.18
CA HIS A 27 -29.61 -4.37 -2.40
C HIS A 27 -28.64 -5.27 -1.65
N ARG A 28 -27.36 -5.26 -2.04
CA ARG A 28 -26.32 -5.64 -1.08
C ARG A 28 -26.41 -4.63 0.05
N PRO A 29 -26.53 -5.05 1.33
CA PRO A 29 -26.44 -4.08 2.41
C PRO A 29 -25.08 -3.39 2.31
N VAL A 30 -25.07 -2.06 2.45
CA VAL A 30 -23.83 -1.35 2.78
C VAL A 30 -23.37 -1.94 4.10
N MET A 31 -22.27 -2.68 4.07
CA MET A 31 -21.87 -3.47 5.23
C MET A 31 -21.42 -2.55 6.36
N VAL A 32 -21.52 -3.09 7.57
CA VAL A 32 -21.04 -2.52 8.83
C VAL A 32 -19.60 -2.02 8.65
N VAL A 33 -19.20 -0.99 9.40
CA VAL A 33 -17.79 -0.63 9.57
C VAL A 33 -17.04 -1.88 10.00
N GLU A 34 -16.31 -2.51 9.08
CA GLU A 34 -15.54 -3.70 9.38
C GLU A 34 -14.43 -3.28 10.35
N HIS A 35 -14.58 -3.67 11.61
CA HIS A 35 -13.46 -3.65 12.56
C HIS A 35 -12.33 -4.45 11.92
N LEU A 36 -11.22 -3.78 11.63
CA LEU A 36 -10.03 -4.41 11.07
C LEU A 36 -9.67 -5.64 11.89
N ASP A 37 -9.69 -6.81 11.25
CA ASP A 37 -9.23 -8.06 11.86
C ASP A 37 -7.70 -7.98 12.02
N ILE A 38 -7.27 -7.68 13.25
CA ILE A 38 -5.87 -7.50 13.60
C ILE A 38 -5.10 -8.81 13.43
N GLU A 39 -5.74 -9.97 13.68
CA GLU A 39 -5.10 -11.28 13.53
C GLU A 39 -4.84 -11.59 12.04
N ALA A 40 -5.88 -11.44 11.21
CA ALA A 40 -5.75 -11.63 9.76
C ALA A 40 -4.76 -10.64 9.13
N TYR A 41 -4.78 -9.37 9.54
CA TYR A 41 -3.83 -8.36 9.07
C TYR A 41 -2.39 -8.68 9.50
N ALA A 42 -2.16 -8.98 10.78
CA ALA A 42 -0.83 -9.28 11.29
C ALA A 42 -0.25 -10.59 10.73
N ALA A 43 -1.10 -11.54 10.30
CA ALA A 43 -0.69 -12.77 9.62
C ALA A 43 -0.10 -12.54 8.21
N LEU A 44 -0.34 -11.38 7.58
CA LEU A 44 0.26 -11.03 6.29
C LEU A 44 1.75 -10.70 6.36
N TYR A 45 2.26 -10.39 7.55
CA TYR A 45 3.61 -9.85 7.76
C TYR A 45 4.49 -10.76 8.62
N THR A 46 5.80 -10.62 8.49
CA THR A 46 6.80 -11.32 9.31
C THR A 46 7.91 -10.34 9.72
N GLY A 47 8.76 -10.73 10.67
CA GLY A 47 9.87 -9.89 11.11
C GLY A 47 9.44 -8.59 11.81
N ARG A 48 10.30 -7.56 11.74
CA ARG A 48 10.14 -6.30 12.48
C ARG A 48 8.91 -5.50 12.03
N THR A 49 8.65 -5.39 10.73
CA THR A 49 7.48 -4.67 10.19
C THR A 49 6.15 -5.13 10.80
N LYS A 50 5.99 -6.43 11.12
CA LYS A 50 4.78 -6.94 11.82
C LYS A 50 4.56 -6.25 13.15
N ILE A 51 5.63 -6.12 13.94
CA ILE A 51 5.61 -5.50 15.27
C ILE A 51 5.39 -3.98 15.11
N SER A 52 6.14 -3.33 14.21
CA SER A 52 5.99 -1.90 13.91
C SER A 52 4.55 -1.55 13.49
N ARG A 53 3.91 -2.37 12.66
CA ARG A 53 2.51 -2.21 12.24
C ARG A 53 1.51 -2.44 13.39
N LEU A 54 1.72 -3.43 14.25
CA LEU A 54 0.87 -3.65 15.43
C LEU A 54 0.94 -2.48 16.41
N LEU A 55 2.14 -1.94 16.66
CA LEU A 55 2.32 -0.74 17.50
C LEU A 55 1.66 0.49 16.85
N PHE A 56 1.78 0.66 15.53
CA PHE A 56 1.12 1.74 14.80
C PHE A 56 -0.42 1.66 14.89
N ILE A 57 -1.00 0.47 14.76
CA ILE A 57 -2.45 0.24 14.96
C ILE A 57 -2.86 0.60 16.39
N ALA A 58 -2.10 0.18 17.40
CA ALA A 58 -2.40 0.49 18.79
C ALA A 58 -2.47 2.00 19.04
N GLU A 59 -1.54 2.78 18.48
CA GLU A 59 -1.50 4.23 18.63
C GLU A 59 -2.62 4.97 17.87
N ASN A 60 -3.04 4.46 16.71
CA ASN A 60 -3.91 5.20 15.78
C ASN A 60 -5.36 4.69 15.69
N CYS A 61 -5.69 3.53 16.28
CA CYS A 61 -7.03 2.95 16.16
C CYS A 61 -8.14 3.72 16.89
N GLY A 62 -7.82 4.43 17.98
CA GLY A 62 -8.79 5.14 18.81
C GLY A 62 -9.83 4.26 19.53
N VAL A 63 -9.70 2.93 19.46
CA VAL A 63 -10.63 1.95 20.03
C VAL A 63 -9.87 1.06 21.03
N ALA A 64 -10.17 1.23 22.32
CA ALA A 64 -9.40 0.60 23.40
C ALA A 64 -9.31 -0.94 23.34
N SER A 65 -10.32 -1.63 22.80
CA SER A 65 -10.26 -3.09 22.61
C SER A 65 -9.26 -3.49 21.53
N MET A 66 -9.22 -2.76 20.41
CA MET A 66 -8.28 -2.97 19.31
C MET A 66 -6.84 -2.59 19.72
N GLU A 67 -6.70 -1.50 20.48
CA GLU A 67 -5.41 -1.09 21.07
C GLU A 67 -4.82 -2.23 21.94
N LEU A 68 -5.59 -2.73 22.89
CA LEU A 68 -5.15 -3.78 23.80
C LEU A 68 -4.86 -5.11 23.08
N GLU A 69 -5.64 -5.45 22.06
CA GLU A 69 -5.39 -6.63 21.23
C GLU A 69 -4.10 -6.49 20.39
N ALA A 70 -3.88 -5.34 19.76
CA ALA A 70 -2.66 -5.08 19.00
C ALA A 70 -1.42 -5.08 19.91
N LEU A 71 -1.49 -4.50 21.10
CA LEU A 71 -0.42 -4.54 22.10
C LEU A 71 -0.15 -5.96 22.62
N ARG A 72 -1.19 -6.76 22.85
CA ARG A 72 -1.09 -8.18 23.23
C ARG A 72 -0.32 -8.98 22.17
N MET A 73 -0.73 -8.85 20.91
CA MET A 73 -0.08 -9.51 19.78
C MET A 73 1.35 -9.01 19.57
N ALA A 74 1.62 -7.72 19.75
CA ALA A 74 2.97 -7.18 19.66
C ALA A 74 3.87 -7.82 20.73
N TYR A 75 3.44 -7.84 22.01
CA TYR A 75 4.18 -8.49 23.09
C TYR A 75 4.46 -9.98 22.80
N ASP A 76 3.44 -10.73 22.35
CA ASP A 76 3.57 -12.16 22.03
C ASP A 76 4.55 -12.42 20.86
N GLU A 77 4.66 -11.52 19.87
CA GLU A 77 5.67 -11.60 18.82
C GLU A 77 7.07 -11.18 19.29
N ILE A 78 7.18 -10.11 20.10
CA ILE A 78 8.45 -9.61 20.62
C ILE A 78 9.13 -10.66 21.50
N ARG A 79 8.37 -11.41 22.32
CA ARG A 79 8.90 -12.50 23.15
C ARG A 79 9.53 -13.66 22.36
N LYS A 80 9.30 -13.75 21.05
CA LYS A 80 9.95 -14.73 20.16
C LYS A 80 11.30 -14.24 19.61
N GLY A 81 11.58 -12.94 19.73
CA GLY A 81 12.82 -12.30 19.27
C GLY A 81 13.85 -12.06 20.37
N GLU A 82 14.86 -11.24 20.07
CA GLU A 82 15.96 -10.88 20.98
C GLU A 82 16.05 -9.34 21.22
N ASP A 83 15.03 -8.57 20.82
CA ASP A 83 14.96 -7.10 21.01
C ASP A 83 14.41 -6.74 22.40
N THR A 84 15.31 -6.61 23.38
CA THR A 84 14.96 -6.27 24.78
C THR A 84 14.57 -4.81 24.96
N GLN A 85 14.95 -3.90 24.05
CA GLN A 85 14.50 -2.51 24.11
C GLN A 85 13.02 -2.43 23.76
N LEU A 86 12.64 -3.00 22.61
CA LEU A 86 11.26 -2.94 22.12
C LEU A 86 10.30 -3.74 23.02
N PHE A 87 10.80 -4.79 23.71
CA PHE A 87 10.08 -5.44 24.82
C PHE A 87 9.77 -4.49 25.99
N ARG A 88 10.75 -3.71 26.46
CA ARG A 88 10.55 -2.71 27.53
C ARG A 88 9.55 -1.62 27.08
N GLU A 89 9.60 -1.22 25.81
CA GLU A 89 8.69 -0.23 25.22
C GLU A 89 7.23 -0.74 25.12
N VAL A 90 6.99 -1.97 24.66
CA VAL A 90 5.62 -2.52 24.58
C VAL A 90 5.02 -2.73 25.96
N VAL A 91 5.80 -3.20 26.95
CA VAL A 91 5.35 -3.36 28.34
C VAL A 91 4.95 -2.00 28.94
N ALA A 92 5.74 -0.95 28.69
CA ALA A 92 5.40 0.41 29.10
C ALA A 92 4.11 0.93 28.43
N LYS A 93 3.87 0.59 27.15
CA LYS A 93 2.61 0.92 26.45
C LYS A 93 1.41 0.13 26.98
N ILE A 94 1.60 -1.11 27.43
CA ILE A 94 0.53 -1.94 28.03
C ILE A 94 0.08 -1.36 29.38
N ASP A 95 0.99 -0.82 30.18
CA ASP A 95 0.72 -0.18 31.49
C ASP A 95 -0.14 -1.05 32.43
N GLY A 96 0.13 -2.36 32.45
CA GLY A 96 -0.59 -3.35 33.25
C GLY A 96 -2.04 -3.63 32.84
N ARG A 97 -2.56 -2.97 31.79
CA ARG A 97 -3.98 -3.08 31.35
C ARG A 97 -4.38 -4.48 30.89
N LEU A 98 -3.42 -5.31 30.48
CA LEU A 98 -3.61 -6.72 30.09
C LEU A 98 -3.42 -7.72 31.24
N GLY A 99 -3.18 -7.26 32.47
CA GLY A 99 -2.92 -8.12 33.63
C GLY A 99 -1.44 -8.52 33.80
N PRO A 100 -1.13 -9.38 34.79
CA PRO A 100 0.24 -9.64 35.23
C PRO A 100 1.09 -10.43 34.22
N ASP A 101 0.48 -11.29 33.39
CA ASP A 101 1.18 -12.14 32.41
C ASP A 101 1.83 -11.32 31.26
N TYR A 102 1.34 -10.09 31.07
CA TYR A 102 1.81 -9.10 30.09
C TYR A 102 2.64 -7.98 30.75
N GLY A 103 3.21 -8.25 31.93
CA GLY A 103 4.06 -7.33 32.68
C GLY A 103 5.54 -7.35 32.28
N SER A 104 6.37 -6.68 33.08
CA SER A 104 7.83 -6.63 32.90
C SER A 104 8.49 -7.94 33.34
N ASP A 105 9.19 -8.60 32.42
CA ASP A 105 10.03 -9.78 32.68
C ASP A 105 11.52 -9.41 32.58
N ASN A 106 12.06 -8.83 33.66
CA ASN A 106 13.47 -8.44 33.73
C ASN A 106 14.41 -9.65 33.69
N ALA A 107 14.00 -10.80 34.24
CA ALA A 107 14.83 -12.00 34.24
C ALA A 107 15.02 -12.56 32.82
N TRP A 108 13.98 -12.52 31.98
CA TRP A 108 14.10 -12.81 30.55
C TRP A 108 14.99 -11.79 29.84
N ALA A 109 14.79 -10.50 30.08
CA ALA A 109 15.58 -9.44 29.44
C ALA A 109 17.07 -9.56 29.77
N ASP A 110 17.42 -9.77 31.05
CA ASP A 110 18.80 -9.96 31.51
C ASP A 110 19.45 -11.22 30.92
N ASP A 111 18.71 -12.32 30.72
CA ASP A 111 19.25 -13.51 30.04
C ASP A 111 19.47 -13.28 28.55
N VAL A 112 18.54 -12.61 27.86
CA VAL A 112 18.70 -12.22 26.45
C VAL A 112 19.93 -11.32 26.28
N ASP A 113 20.03 -10.25 27.07
CA ASP A 113 21.17 -9.30 27.01
C ASP A 113 22.51 -10.02 27.32
N ARG A 114 22.52 -10.97 28.27
CA ARG A 114 23.70 -11.80 28.57
C ARG A 114 24.05 -12.79 27.46
N ARG A 115 23.06 -13.39 26.79
CA ARG A 115 23.29 -14.28 25.63
C ARG A 115 23.77 -13.49 24.42
N ALA A 116 23.28 -12.25 24.25
CA ALA A 116 23.69 -11.33 23.19
C ALA A 116 25.18 -11.02 23.26
N GLU A 117 25.70 -10.64 24.43
CA GLU A 117 27.12 -10.28 24.57
C GLU A 117 28.06 -11.48 24.32
N LEU A 118 27.72 -12.68 24.84
CA LEU A 118 28.48 -13.91 24.54
C LEU A 118 28.47 -14.27 23.04
N ARG A 119 27.35 -14.02 22.35
CA ARG A 119 27.23 -14.24 20.90
C ARG A 119 28.06 -13.22 20.12
N LYS A 120 28.06 -11.96 20.56
CA LYS A 120 28.85 -10.86 19.98
C LYS A 120 30.35 -11.13 20.11
N GLU A 121 30.85 -11.46 21.31
CA GLU A 121 32.26 -11.85 21.52
C GLU A 121 32.67 -12.99 20.59
N LYS A 122 31.80 -13.99 20.39
CA LYS A 122 32.06 -15.10 19.48
C LYS A 122 32.17 -14.63 18.01
N LEU A 123 31.23 -13.81 17.54
CA LEU A 123 31.25 -13.25 16.18
C LEU A 123 32.49 -12.35 15.95
N GLU A 124 32.90 -11.58 16.96
CA GLU A 124 34.10 -10.74 16.90
C GLU A 124 35.36 -11.61 16.72
N ASN A 125 35.47 -12.71 17.47
CA ASN A 125 36.58 -13.65 17.34
C ASN A 125 36.61 -14.36 15.98
N GLU A 126 35.46 -14.80 15.46
CA GLU A 126 35.35 -15.46 14.15
C GLU A 126 35.66 -14.50 12.98
N LEU A 127 35.21 -13.25 13.07
CA LEU A 127 35.52 -12.21 12.09
C LEU A 127 37.01 -11.80 12.14
N ASN A 128 37.59 -11.63 13.33
CA ASN A 128 39.00 -11.30 13.49
C ASN A 128 39.94 -12.41 12.98
N ALA A 129 39.58 -13.68 13.21
CA ALA A 129 40.28 -14.82 12.62
C ALA A 129 40.18 -14.80 11.08
N SER A 130 38.98 -14.52 10.54
CA SER A 130 38.73 -14.42 9.10
C SER A 130 39.51 -13.27 8.44
N MET A 131 39.59 -12.11 9.10
CA MET A 131 40.41 -10.97 8.66
C MET A 131 41.91 -11.28 8.72
N THR A 132 42.38 -11.96 9.76
CA THR A 132 43.79 -12.41 9.86
C THR A 132 44.16 -13.37 8.73
N ASN A 133 43.23 -14.26 8.33
CA ASN A 133 43.42 -15.20 7.23
C ASN A 133 43.15 -14.59 5.84
N LEU A 134 42.68 -13.33 5.76
CA LEU A 134 42.36 -12.58 4.53
C LEU A 134 41.34 -13.28 3.60
N ILE A 135 40.47 -14.14 4.14
CA ILE A 135 39.47 -14.89 3.36
C ILE A 135 38.24 -13.99 3.12
N LYS A 136 38.21 -13.31 1.95
CA LYS A 136 37.16 -12.34 1.61
C LYS A 136 35.73 -12.83 1.86
N GLU A 137 35.40 -14.06 1.47
CA GLU A 137 34.04 -14.58 1.63
C GLU A 137 33.68 -14.82 3.10
N SER A 138 34.61 -15.31 3.93
CA SER A 138 34.40 -15.44 5.37
C SER A 138 34.26 -14.09 6.06
N ILE A 139 35.02 -13.07 5.63
CA ILE A 139 34.89 -11.70 6.12
C ILE A 139 33.53 -11.10 5.72
N ARG A 140 33.09 -11.34 4.48
CA ARG A 140 31.78 -10.89 3.96
C ARG A 140 30.63 -11.53 4.75
N MET A 141 30.69 -12.84 4.99
CA MET A 141 29.70 -13.56 5.78
C MET A 141 29.71 -13.07 7.23
N GLY A 142 30.87 -12.93 7.88
CA GLY A 142 30.95 -12.41 9.24
C GLY A 142 30.33 -11.01 9.40
N TYR A 143 30.54 -10.09 8.45
CA TYR A 143 29.85 -8.79 8.46
C TYR A 143 28.34 -8.89 8.20
N ASN A 144 27.87 -9.88 7.44
CA ASN A 144 26.44 -10.16 7.30
C ASN A 144 25.86 -10.70 8.62
N ASP A 145 26.53 -11.65 9.26
CA ASP A 145 26.12 -12.24 10.54
C ASP A 145 26.08 -11.19 11.67
N PHE A 146 26.99 -10.20 11.64
CA PHE A 146 26.90 -9.00 12.48
C PHE A 146 25.70 -8.12 12.14
N GLY A 147 25.40 -7.91 10.86
CA GLY A 147 24.20 -7.20 10.43
C GLY A 147 22.93 -7.86 10.97
N ASP A 148 22.81 -9.18 10.79
CA ASP A 148 21.68 -9.98 11.25
C ASP A 148 21.58 -9.99 12.79
N PHE A 149 22.72 -10.06 13.49
CA PHE A 149 22.79 -9.93 14.94
C PHE A 149 22.28 -8.56 15.43
N TYR A 150 22.83 -7.46 14.92
CA TYR A 150 22.41 -6.11 15.33
C TYR A 150 20.95 -5.82 14.97
N TYR A 151 20.48 -6.33 13.84
CA TYR A 151 19.07 -6.22 13.42
C TYR A 151 18.12 -6.94 14.38
N ALA A 152 18.47 -8.16 14.82
CA ALA A 152 17.68 -8.94 15.78
C ALA A 152 17.59 -8.30 17.18
N HIS A 153 18.59 -7.51 17.57
CA HIS A 153 18.65 -6.79 18.85
C HIS A 153 18.22 -5.31 18.74
N GLY A 154 17.61 -4.90 17.63
CA GLY A 154 17.07 -3.55 17.43
C GLY A 154 18.10 -2.44 17.13
N GLN A 155 19.38 -2.76 17.01
CA GLN A 155 20.47 -1.81 16.75
C GLN A 155 20.60 -1.51 15.25
N LEU A 156 19.55 -0.91 14.67
CA LEU A 156 19.41 -0.71 13.22
C LEU A 156 20.58 0.07 12.58
N GLU A 157 21.14 1.08 13.27
CA GLU A 157 22.30 1.82 12.75
C GLU A 157 23.55 0.94 12.58
N GLU A 158 23.86 0.10 13.56
CA GLU A 158 25.03 -0.78 13.51
C GLU A 158 24.81 -1.95 12.55
N ALA A 159 23.56 -2.42 12.42
CA ALA A 159 23.18 -3.37 11.38
C ALA A 159 23.43 -2.79 9.96
N PHE A 160 22.97 -1.57 9.70
CA PHE A 160 23.18 -0.86 8.44
C PHE A 160 24.67 -0.67 8.11
N LYS A 161 25.46 -0.20 9.09
CA LYS A 161 26.94 -0.06 8.97
C LYS A 161 27.60 -1.41 8.63
N SER A 162 27.18 -2.48 9.32
CA SER A 162 27.72 -3.84 9.12
C SER A 162 27.41 -4.39 7.73
N TYR A 163 26.15 -4.29 7.27
CA TYR A 163 25.78 -4.71 5.91
C TYR A 163 26.54 -3.94 4.83
N ILE A 164 26.63 -2.61 4.92
CA ILE A 164 27.36 -1.80 3.92
C ILE A 164 28.84 -2.18 3.87
N ARG A 165 29.45 -2.51 5.01
CA ARG A 165 30.86 -2.92 5.08
C ARG A 165 31.15 -4.22 4.31
N THR A 166 30.14 -5.04 4.02
CA THR A 166 30.29 -6.19 3.12
C THR A 166 30.69 -5.80 1.69
N HIS A 167 30.43 -4.56 1.25
CA HIS A 167 30.73 -4.04 -0.09
C HIS A 167 32.18 -4.26 -0.51
N GLU A 168 33.13 -3.99 0.38
CA GLU A 168 34.58 -4.12 0.13
C GLU A 168 35.03 -5.56 -0.15
N TYR A 169 34.23 -6.53 0.30
CA TYR A 169 34.49 -7.96 0.22
C TYR A 169 33.60 -8.68 -0.81
N CYS A 170 32.71 -7.96 -1.48
CA CYS A 170 31.88 -8.50 -2.56
C CYS A 170 32.73 -8.91 -3.78
N THR A 171 32.58 -10.15 -4.22
CA THR A 171 33.30 -10.73 -5.38
C THR A 171 32.40 -10.97 -6.59
N THR A 172 31.09 -11.03 -6.38
CA THR A 172 30.08 -11.26 -7.43
C THR A 172 29.01 -10.16 -7.39
N SER A 173 28.34 -9.90 -8.52
CA SER A 173 27.19 -8.99 -8.55
C SER A 173 26.01 -9.51 -7.69
N ALA A 174 25.93 -10.83 -7.44
CA ALA A 174 24.97 -11.41 -6.50
C ALA A 174 25.16 -10.86 -5.07
N HIS A 175 26.42 -10.78 -4.62
CA HIS A 175 26.74 -10.28 -3.27
C HIS A 175 26.38 -8.79 -3.14
N ILE A 176 26.59 -8.00 -4.20
CA ILE A 176 26.20 -6.58 -4.24
C ILE A 176 24.67 -6.43 -4.16
N VAL A 177 23.91 -7.22 -4.92
CA VAL A 177 22.44 -7.18 -4.88
C VAL A 177 21.90 -7.61 -3.51
N HIS A 178 22.46 -8.67 -2.91
CA HIS A 178 22.09 -9.12 -1.56
C HIS A 178 22.35 -8.03 -0.50
N MET A 179 23.54 -7.42 -0.54
CA MET A 179 23.87 -6.29 0.33
C MET A 179 22.89 -5.11 0.14
N CYS A 180 22.55 -4.76 -1.11
CA CYS A 180 21.57 -3.72 -1.38
C CYS A 180 20.20 -4.04 -0.75
N LEU A 181 19.72 -5.30 -0.86
CA LEU A 181 18.44 -5.70 -0.26
C LEU A 181 18.45 -5.55 1.27
N ASN A 182 19.52 -5.97 1.94
CA ASN A 182 19.65 -5.83 3.39
C ASN A 182 19.76 -4.35 3.82
N ALA A 183 20.55 -3.54 3.09
CA ALA A 183 20.66 -2.11 3.33
C ALA A 183 19.32 -1.38 3.10
N ILE A 184 18.52 -1.82 2.12
CA ILE A 184 17.16 -1.32 1.86
C ILE A 184 16.21 -1.71 2.99
N LEU A 185 16.20 -2.98 3.43
CA LEU A 185 15.36 -3.47 4.53
C LEU A 185 15.59 -2.62 5.80
N VAL A 186 16.84 -2.47 6.22
CA VAL A 186 17.17 -1.65 7.40
C VAL A 186 16.85 -0.17 7.16
N SER A 187 17.04 0.37 5.95
CA SER A 187 16.64 1.75 5.64
C SER A 187 15.13 1.99 5.75
N ILE A 188 14.29 0.99 5.44
CA ILE A 188 12.84 1.07 5.58
C ILE A 188 12.45 1.07 7.06
N GLU A 189 13.00 0.14 7.86
CA GLU A 189 12.74 0.06 9.31
C GLU A 189 13.25 1.29 10.08
N MET A 190 14.30 1.97 9.58
CA MET A 190 14.77 3.26 10.10
C MET A 190 13.96 4.48 9.61
N GLY A 191 13.04 4.32 8.65
CA GLY A 191 12.35 5.44 8.00
C GLY A 191 13.24 6.30 7.07
N HIS A 192 14.45 5.86 6.75
CA HIS A 192 15.43 6.60 5.95
C HIS A 192 15.29 6.38 4.44
N PHE A 193 14.11 6.70 3.89
CA PHE A 193 13.74 6.40 2.50
C PHE A 193 14.63 7.05 1.41
N PHE A 194 15.36 8.12 1.73
CA PHE A 194 16.30 8.76 0.79
C PHE A 194 17.39 7.80 0.30
N ASN A 195 17.92 6.95 1.20
CA ASN A 195 19.01 6.03 0.89
C ASN A 195 18.58 4.92 -0.09
N ILE A 196 17.32 4.49 -0.03
CA ILE A 196 16.77 3.37 -0.82
C ILE A 196 16.94 3.62 -2.32
N SER A 197 16.74 4.86 -2.79
CA SER A 197 16.91 5.21 -4.21
C SER A 197 18.33 4.93 -4.73
N SER A 198 19.34 5.15 -3.88
CA SER A 198 20.75 4.92 -4.22
C SER A 198 21.07 3.42 -4.26
N TYR A 199 20.64 2.66 -3.25
CA TYR A 199 20.84 1.20 -3.21
C TYR A 199 20.06 0.47 -4.31
N PHE A 200 18.85 0.92 -4.63
CA PHE A 200 18.07 0.45 -5.78
C PHE A 200 18.85 0.68 -7.07
N CYS A 201 19.35 1.90 -7.32
CA CYS A 201 20.10 2.20 -8.54
C CYS A 201 21.37 1.34 -8.66
N MET A 202 22.08 1.11 -7.54
CA MET A 202 23.26 0.24 -7.49
C MET A 202 22.94 -1.24 -7.75
N ALA A 203 21.83 -1.75 -7.20
CA ALA A 203 21.35 -3.10 -7.49
C ALA A 203 20.93 -3.26 -8.96
N TRP A 204 20.15 -2.28 -9.47
CA TRP A 204 19.65 -2.24 -10.84
C TRP A 204 20.78 -2.23 -11.87
N GLN A 205 21.83 -1.43 -11.68
CA GLN A 205 23.01 -1.41 -12.56
C GLN A 205 23.76 -2.76 -12.59
N ASN A 206 23.66 -3.56 -11.53
CA ASN A 206 24.29 -4.89 -11.44
C ASN A 206 23.39 -6.02 -11.98
N GLN A 207 22.11 -5.76 -12.25
CA GLN A 207 21.16 -6.80 -12.69
C GLN A 207 21.56 -7.44 -14.02
N ASP A 208 22.05 -6.65 -14.99
CA ASP A 208 22.36 -7.14 -16.35
C ASP A 208 23.50 -8.17 -16.35
N ARG A 209 24.37 -8.13 -15.33
CA ARG A 209 25.50 -9.05 -15.14
C ARG A 209 25.12 -10.29 -14.34
N PHE A 210 24.19 -10.15 -13.39
CA PHE A 210 23.76 -11.23 -12.50
C PHE A 210 22.58 -12.03 -13.06
N ARG A 211 21.69 -11.39 -13.83
CA ARG A 211 20.35 -11.86 -14.17
C ARG A 211 19.59 -12.35 -12.92
N PRO A 212 19.30 -11.45 -11.96
CA PRO A 212 18.59 -11.81 -10.74
C PRO A 212 17.26 -12.51 -11.03
N ASP A 213 16.86 -13.41 -10.14
CA ASP A 213 15.56 -14.07 -10.21
C ASP A 213 14.43 -13.05 -10.30
N SER A 214 13.35 -13.41 -10.99
CA SER A 214 12.20 -12.53 -11.19
C SER A 214 11.61 -12.01 -9.87
N VAL A 215 11.71 -12.79 -8.79
CA VAL A 215 11.29 -12.41 -7.42
C VAL A 215 12.15 -11.26 -6.87
N THR A 216 13.46 -11.30 -7.08
CA THR A 216 14.40 -10.28 -6.62
C THR A 216 14.19 -8.95 -7.35
N ILE A 217 13.90 -9.01 -8.66
CA ILE A 217 13.52 -7.83 -9.45
C ILE A 217 12.24 -7.20 -8.88
N SER A 218 11.21 -8.01 -8.61
CA SER A 218 9.98 -7.52 -7.99
C SER A 218 10.19 -6.96 -6.58
N LYS A 219 11.05 -7.56 -5.72
CA LYS A 219 11.45 -6.97 -4.42
C LYS A 219 12.02 -5.56 -4.58
N LEU A 220 12.90 -5.36 -5.57
CA LEU A 220 13.50 -4.06 -5.86
C LEU A 220 12.45 -3.03 -6.32
N HIS A 221 11.51 -3.42 -7.20
CA HIS A 221 10.40 -2.55 -7.60
C HIS A 221 9.48 -2.17 -6.42
N CYS A 222 9.16 -3.12 -5.52
CA CYS A 222 8.42 -2.82 -4.29
C CYS A 222 9.12 -1.78 -3.42
N ALA A 223 10.41 -1.95 -3.16
CA ALA A 223 11.17 -1.01 -2.34
C ALA A 223 11.31 0.37 -3.01
N ALA A 224 11.51 0.43 -4.33
CA ALA A 224 11.52 1.67 -5.09
C ALA A 224 10.16 2.37 -5.08
N GLY A 225 9.07 1.62 -5.23
CA GLY A 225 7.70 2.12 -5.15
C GLY A 225 7.39 2.72 -3.77
N LEU A 226 7.77 2.01 -2.70
CA LEU A 226 7.60 2.49 -1.32
C LEU A 226 8.41 3.77 -1.06
N ALA A 227 9.71 3.78 -1.38
CA ALA A 227 10.55 4.98 -1.23
C ALA A 227 10.04 6.18 -2.05
N ALA A 228 9.45 5.91 -3.23
CA ALA A 228 8.84 6.94 -4.06
C ALA A 228 7.51 7.45 -3.51
N MET A 229 6.73 6.62 -2.83
CA MET A 229 5.52 7.04 -2.12
C MET A 229 5.87 7.99 -0.97
N MET A 230 6.82 7.59 -0.11
CA MET A 230 7.32 8.43 0.99
C MET A 230 7.95 9.74 0.51
N GLY A 231 8.52 9.76 -0.70
CA GLY A 231 9.01 10.96 -1.36
C GLY A 231 7.95 11.78 -2.14
N GLU A 232 6.65 11.52 -1.93
CA GLU A 232 5.49 12.10 -2.62
C GLU A 232 5.47 11.97 -4.16
N LYS A 233 6.30 11.10 -4.72
CA LYS A 233 6.43 10.86 -6.17
C LYS A 233 5.43 9.79 -6.62
N TYR A 234 4.16 9.96 -6.26
CA TYR A 234 3.07 8.99 -6.46
C TYR A 234 2.98 8.45 -7.91
N LYS A 235 3.32 9.24 -8.94
CA LYS A 235 3.30 8.79 -10.35
C LYS A 235 4.41 7.79 -10.67
N PHE A 236 5.57 7.91 -10.03
CA PHE A 236 6.65 6.95 -10.16
C PHE A 236 6.34 5.71 -9.31
N ALA A 237 5.91 5.89 -8.06
CA ALA A 237 5.46 4.80 -7.18
C ALA A 237 4.41 3.90 -7.84
N ALA A 238 3.40 4.50 -8.49
CA ALA A 238 2.37 3.78 -9.22
C ALA A 238 2.88 2.91 -10.38
N ARG A 239 4.00 3.27 -11.01
CA ARG A 239 4.61 2.46 -12.09
C ARG A 239 5.35 1.27 -11.49
N GLU A 240 6.22 1.53 -10.51
CA GLU A 240 6.98 0.48 -9.84
C GLU A 240 6.07 -0.60 -9.22
N PHE A 241 5.01 -0.21 -8.47
CA PHE A 241 4.06 -1.17 -7.90
C PHE A 241 3.26 -1.96 -8.93
N VAL A 242 2.97 -1.37 -10.10
CA VAL A 242 2.26 -2.05 -11.19
C VAL A 242 3.16 -3.04 -11.92
N ASP A 243 4.43 -2.69 -12.11
CA ASP A 243 5.43 -3.52 -12.79
C ASP A 243 5.93 -4.68 -11.89
N THR A 244 5.81 -4.58 -10.56
CA THR A 244 6.09 -5.67 -9.59
C THR A 244 5.38 -6.99 -9.91
N GLY A 245 4.07 -6.94 -10.23
CA GLY A 245 3.21 -8.10 -10.47
C GLY A 245 3.05 -9.07 -9.28
N MET A 246 2.40 -10.21 -9.51
CA MET A 246 2.18 -11.25 -8.48
C MET A 246 3.43 -12.08 -8.10
N LEU A 247 4.59 -11.75 -8.66
CA LEU A 247 5.80 -12.59 -8.60
C LEU A 247 6.42 -12.69 -7.20
N ILE A 248 6.11 -11.75 -6.30
CA ILE A 248 6.59 -11.77 -4.91
C ILE A 248 5.91 -12.85 -4.08
N GLN A 249 4.61 -13.09 -4.29
CA GLN A 249 3.78 -13.90 -3.40
C GLN A 249 4.05 -13.59 -1.92
N ASN A 250 4.55 -14.56 -1.15
CA ASN A 250 4.86 -14.41 0.29
C ASN A 250 6.36 -14.22 0.56
N SER A 251 7.19 -13.94 -0.46
CA SER A 251 8.65 -13.87 -0.33
C SER A 251 9.18 -12.56 0.26
N TYR A 252 8.33 -11.55 0.49
CA TYR A 252 8.74 -10.20 0.96
C TYR A 252 7.83 -9.63 2.07
N THR A 253 7.17 -10.53 2.83
CA THR A 253 6.31 -10.19 3.98
C THR A 253 7.07 -9.53 5.15
N GLU A 254 8.40 -9.51 5.08
CA GLU A 254 9.32 -8.74 5.94
C GLU A 254 9.27 -7.21 5.69
N VAL A 255 8.66 -6.77 4.58
CA VAL A 255 8.48 -5.35 4.22
C VAL A 255 7.04 -5.01 3.82
N ILE A 256 6.46 -5.78 2.89
CA ILE A 256 5.20 -5.40 2.22
C ILE A 256 4.39 -6.63 1.82
N ALA A 257 3.07 -6.58 2.07
CA ALA A 257 2.14 -7.62 1.64
C ALA A 257 1.69 -7.40 0.18
N LEU A 258 1.19 -8.44 -0.49
CA LEU A 258 0.74 -8.31 -1.87
C LEU A 258 -0.56 -7.47 -1.98
N GLN A 259 -1.37 -7.46 -0.91
CA GLN A 259 -2.52 -6.59 -0.69
C GLN A 259 -2.12 -5.11 -0.68
N ASP A 260 -1.01 -4.77 -0.01
CA ASP A 260 -0.45 -3.42 0.04
C ASP A 260 -0.02 -2.96 -1.36
N VAL A 261 0.68 -3.82 -2.11
CA VAL A 261 1.10 -3.51 -3.49
C VAL A 261 -0.10 -3.20 -4.39
N ALA A 262 -1.18 -3.98 -4.27
CA ALA A 262 -2.42 -3.73 -4.99
C ALA A 262 -3.08 -2.40 -4.57
N THR A 263 -3.09 -2.10 -3.28
CA THR A 263 -3.72 -0.91 -2.69
C THR A 263 -2.93 0.37 -3.00
N TYR A 264 -1.63 0.40 -2.67
CA TYR A 264 -0.75 1.55 -2.93
C TYR A 264 -0.63 1.80 -4.44
N GLY A 265 -0.41 0.74 -5.23
CA GLY A 265 -0.35 0.83 -6.69
C GLY A 265 -1.66 1.35 -7.27
N GLY A 266 -2.80 0.83 -6.83
CA GLY A 266 -4.13 1.23 -7.27
C GLY A 266 -4.45 2.69 -6.95
N LEU A 267 -4.28 3.12 -5.70
CA LEU A 267 -4.55 4.50 -5.28
C LEU A 267 -3.57 5.50 -5.92
N CYS A 268 -2.28 5.20 -5.98
CA CYS A 268 -1.29 6.07 -6.62
C CYS A 268 -1.53 6.19 -8.14
N ALA A 269 -1.88 5.08 -8.81
CA ALA A 269 -2.24 5.08 -10.23
C ALA A 269 -3.50 5.91 -10.46
N LEU A 270 -4.54 5.72 -9.65
CA LEU A 270 -5.79 6.46 -9.79
C LEU A 270 -5.60 7.96 -9.57
N ALA A 271 -4.80 8.36 -8.57
CA ALA A 271 -4.46 9.76 -8.34
C ALA A 271 -3.70 10.37 -9.52
N THR A 272 -2.76 9.64 -10.17
CA THR A 272 -1.77 10.26 -11.07
C THR A 272 -1.84 9.93 -12.55
N PHE A 273 -2.32 8.74 -12.95
CA PHE A 273 -2.30 8.30 -14.35
C PHE A 273 -3.42 8.94 -15.18
N ASN A 274 -3.14 9.33 -16.43
CA ASN A 274 -4.20 9.76 -17.34
C ASN A 274 -5.07 8.54 -17.78
N ARG A 275 -6.21 8.78 -18.45
CA ARG A 275 -7.15 7.72 -18.85
C ARG A 275 -6.50 6.62 -19.73
N ALA A 276 -5.50 6.95 -20.55
CA ALA A 276 -4.79 5.99 -21.40
C ALA A 276 -3.73 5.20 -20.63
N GLU A 277 -2.99 5.86 -19.73
CA GLU A 277 -2.05 5.21 -18.79
C GLU A 277 -2.81 4.24 -17.88
N LEU A 278 -3.92 4.66 -17.27
CA LEU A 278 -4.73 3.80 -16.39
C LEU A 278 -5.24 2.56 -17.13
N LYS A 279 -5.72 2.71 -18.37
CA LYS A 279 -6.13 1.56 -19.17
C LYS A 279 -4.95 0.60 -19.43
N ARG A 280 -3.85 1.13 -19.98
CA ARG A 280 -2.69 0.32 -20.40
C ARG A 280 -2.00 -0.40 -19.25
N TYR A 281 -1.78 0.30 -18.14
CA TYR A 281 -0.93 -0.18 -17.04
C TYR A 281 -1.71 -0.94 -15.96
N VAL A 282 -3.00 -0.63 -15.76
CA VAL A 282 -3.80 -1.22 -14.67
C VAL A 282 -4.90 -2.15 -15.18
N ILE A 283 -5.68 -1.74 -16.18
CA ILE A 283 -6.86 -2.51 -16.63
C ILE A 283 -6.47 -3.63 -17.62
N ASP A 284 -5.64 -3.31 -18.60
CA ASP A 284 -5.17 -4.24 -19.64
C ASP A 284 -4.00 -5.13 -19.14
N ASN A 285 -3.42 -4.82 -17.96
CA ASN A 285 -2.30 -5.55 -17.36
C ASN A 285 -2.77 -6.72 -16.50
N ILE A 286 -2.63 -7.94 -17.03
CA ILE A 286 -3.04 -9.19 -16.37
C ILE A 286 -2.32 -9.38 -15.02
N ASN A 287 -1.02 -9.06 -14.93
CA ASN A 287 -0.24 -9.30 -13.71
C ASN A 287 -0.73 -8.45 -12.54
N PHE A 288 -0.98 -7.16 -12.77
CA PHE A 288 -1.49 -6.26 -11.74
C PHE A 288 -2.98 -6.48 -11.46
N ARG A 289 -3.77 -6.88 -12.47
CA ARG A 289 -5.16 -7.29 -12.27
C ARG A 289 -5.27 -8.45 -11.28
N ASN A 290 -4.39 -9.45 -11.36
CA ASN A 290 -4.41 -10.57 -10.40
C ASN A 290 -4.05 -10.10 -8.97
N CYS A 291 -3.17 -9.10 -8.80
CA CYS A 291 -2.96 -8.45 -7.49
C CYS A 291 -4.24 -7.77 -6.98
N LEU A 292 -4.96 -7.05 -7.86
CA LEU A 292 -6.23 -6.40 -7.54
C LEU A 292 -7.38 -7.38 -7.23
N GLU A 293 -7.26 -8.67 -7.54
CA GLU A 293 -8.24 -9.68 -7.12
C GLU A 293 -8.15 -10.00 -5.61
N LEU A 294 -7.02 -9.69 -4.96
CA LEU A 294 -6.87 -9.78 -3.50
C LEU A 294 -7.59 -8.65 -2.74
N VAL A 295 -7.79 -7.49 -3.38
CA VAL A 295 -8.41 -6.30 -2.78
C VAL A 295 -9.53 -5.80 -3.70
N PRO A 296 -10.70 -6.46 -3.68
CA PRO A 296 -11.77 -6.21 -4.65
C PRO A 296 -12.35 -4.79 -4.57
N GLU A 297 -12.27 -4.13 -3.42
CA GLU A 297 -12.75 -2.76 -3.22
C GLU A 297 -11.98 -1.77 -4.10
N ILE A 298 -10.66 -1.81 -4.07
CA ILE A 298 -9.78 -0.99 -4.91
C ILE A 298 -9.98 -1.32 -6.39
N ARG A 299 -10.23 -2.59 -6.73
CA ARG A 299 -10.53 -3.02 -8.10
C ARG A 299 -11.83 -2.39 -8.63
N GLU A 300 -12.93 -2.48 -7.88
CA GLU A 300 -14.20 -1.89 -8.30
C GLU A 300 -14.14 -0.37 -8.34
N LEU A 301 -13.43 0.26 -7.40
CA LEU A 301 -13.15 1.70 -7.38
C LEU A 301 -12.46 2.16 -8.69
N ILE A 302 -11.43 1.45 -9.14
CA ILE A 302 -10.75 1.74 -10.42
C ILE A 302 -11.69 1.52 -11.62
N ASN A 303 -12.49 0.46 -11.62
CA ASN A 303 -13.45 0.15 -12.67
C ASN A 303 -14.56 1.22 -12.79
N ASP A 304 -15.11 1.67 -11.66
CA ASP A 304 -16.14 2.70 -11.58
C ASP A 304 -15.61 4.06 -12.03
N PHE A 305 -14.41 4.44 -11.57
CA PHE A 305 -13.74 5.67 -12.03
C PHE A 305 -13.51 5.65 -13.54
N TYR A 306 -13.03 4.53 -14.11
CA TYR A 306 -12.83 4.43 -15.56
C TYR A 306 -14.17 4.46 -16.33
N SER A 307 -15.21 3.85 -15.77
CA SER A 307 -16.57 3.82 -16.34
C SER A 307 -17.34 5.14 -16.19
N GLY A 308 -16.86 6.08 -15.36
CA GLY A 308 -17.54 7.34 -15.06
C GLY A 308 -18.69 7.22 -14.03
N ARG A 309 -18.75 6.13 -13.27
CA ARG A 309 -19.74 5.90 -12.20
C ARG A 309 -19.27 6.54 -10.89
N TYR A 310 -19.21 7.87 -10.87
CA TYR A 310 -18.61 8.60 -9.74
C TYR A 310 -19.36 8.45 -8.42
N VAL A 311 -20.67 8.18 -8.43
CA VAL A 311 -21.46 7.93 -7.21
C VAL A 311 -20.88 6.74 -6.44
N SER A 312 -20.87 5.57 -7.08
CA SER A 312 -20.33 4.31 -6.56
C SER A 312 -18.83 4.42 -6.25
N CYS A 313 -18.05 5.08 -7.11
CA CYS A 313 -16.63 5.36 -6.88
C CYS A 313 -16.36 6.12 -5.57
N MET A 314 -17.22 7.07 -5.18
CA MET A 314 -17.06 7.82 -3.93
C MET A 314 -17.49 7.00 -2.70
N GLU A 315 -18.40 6.03 -2.84
CA GLU A 315 -18.73 5.10 -1.76
C GLU A 315 -17.56 4.13 -1.52
N TYR A 316 -17.02 3.54 -2.59
CA TYR A 316 -15.84 2.69 -2.51
C TYR A 316 -14.58 3.43 -2.04
N LEU A 317 -14.50 4.75 -2.17
CA LEU A 317 -13.40 5.54 -1.63
C LEU A 317 -13.54 5.78 -0.11
N GLU A 318 -14.75 6.06 0.38
CA GLU A 318 -14.99 6.32 1.81
C GLU A 318 -15.06 5.03 2.66
N ASN A 319 -15.55 3.91 2.12
CA ASN A 319 -15.67 2.65 2.87
C ASN A 319 -14.33 2.13 3.48
N PRO A 320 -13.24 1.92 2.71
CA PRO A 320 -11.98 1.39 3.25
C PRO A 320 -11.18 2.43 4.04
N LYS A 321 -11.57 3.71 3.99
CA LYS A 321 -10.80 4.85 4.52
C LYS A 321 -10.42 4.69 5.99
N ALA A 322 -11.31 4.14 6.81
CA ALA A 322 -11.03 3.88 8.23
C ALA A 322 -9.89 2.87 8.42
N ASN A 323 -9.89 1.78 7.63
CA ASN A 323 -8.86 0.74 7.68
C ASN A 323 -7.54 1.21 7.05
N LEU A 324 -7.60 2.00 5.98
CA LEU A 324 -6.42 2.58 5.32
C LEU A 324 -5.72 3.67 6.15
N LEU A 325 -6.40 4.28 7.12
CA LEU A 325 -5.78 5.17 8.12
C LEU A 325 -4.95 4.40 9.16
N LEU A 326 -5.11 3.07 9.27
CA LEU A 326 -4.36 2.22 10.19
C LEU A 326 -3.13 1.57 9.53
N ASP A 327 -2.87 1.88 8.26
CA ASP A 327 -1.65 1.43 7.57
C ASP A 327 -0.47 2.39 7.81
N ILE A 328 0.66 1.80 8.23
CA ILE A 328 1.89 2.49 8.63
C ILE A 328 2.52 3.36 7.54
N HIS A 329 2.36 3.00 6.26
CA HIS A 329 2.99 3.70 5.14
C HIS A 329 2.01 4.60 4.40
N LEU A 330 0.72 4.27 4.40
CA LEU A 330 -0.28 5.02 3.66
C LEU A 330 -0.90 6.18 4.46
N HIS A 331 -0.87 6.14 5.79
CA HIS A 331 -1.51 7.11 6.70
C HIS A 331 -1.28 8.58 6.28
N ASP A 332 -0.01 9.02 6.21
CA ASP A 332 0.37 10.40 5.87
C ASP A 332 -0.06 10.82 4.45
N HIS A 333 -0.10 9.86 3.53
CA HIS A 333 -0.39 10.09 2.12
C HIS A 333 -1.88 10.03 1.79
N LEU A 334 -2.69 9.38 2.62
CA LEU A 334 -4.09 9.05 2.33
C LEU A 334 -4.92 10.30 1.98
N LYS A 335 -4.79 11.35 2.81
CA LYS A 335 -5.46 12.65 2.58
C LYS A 335 -5.11 13.24 1.22
N THR A 336 -3.81 13.33 0.92
CA THR A 336 -3.30 13.90 -0.34
C THR A 336 -3.73 13.08 -1.56
N LEU A 337 -3.74 11.75 -1.44
CA LEU A 337 -4.21 10.85 -2.50
C LEU A 337 -5.72 11.02 -2.75
N TYR A 338 -6.54 11.05 -1.69
CA TYR A 338 -7.98 11.19 -1.77
C TYR A 338 -8.39 12.53 -2.38
N GLU A 339 -7.78 13.63 -1.95
CA GLU A 339 -7.98 14.96 -2.54
C GLU A 339 -7.64 14.96 -4.03
N ARG A 340 -6.51 14.35 -4.43
CA ARG A 340 -6.11 14.23 -5.85
C ARG A 340 -7.07 13.38 -6.67
N ILE A 341 -7.54 12.25 -6.15
CA ILE A 341 -8.53 11.38 -6.80
C ILE A 341 -9.86 12.14 -7.00
N ARG A 342 -10.34 12.85 -5.97
CA ARG A 342 -11.58 13.63 -6.02
C ARG A 342 -11.49 14.78 -7.02
N ASN A 343 -10.44 15.59 -6.96
CA ASN A 343 -10.17 16.68 -7.91
C ASN A 343 -10.14 16.21 -9.37
N LYS A 344 -9.60 15.02 -9.61
CA LYS A 344 -9.52 14.40 -10.93
C LYS A 344 -10.87 13.83 -11.39
N ALA A 345 -11.65 13.22 -10.49
CA ALA A 345 -13.02 12.79 -10.77
C ALA A 345 -13.91 13.99 -11.14
N LEU A 346 -13.83 15.10 -10.39
CA LEU A 346 -14.53 16.35 -10.70
C LEU A 346 -14.15 16.86 -12.10
N THR A 347 -12.85 16.91 -12.40
CA THR A 347 -12.34 17.33 -13.72
C THR A 347 -12.84 16.42 -14.84
N HIS A 348 -12.75 15.09 -14.69
CA HIS A 348 -13.25 14.13 -15.67
C HIS A 348 -14.77 14.16 -15.84
N TYR A 349 -15.53 14.49 -14.80
CA TYR A 349 -16.98 14.66 -14.89
C TYR A 349 -17.36 15.93 -15.66
N VAL A 350 -16.62 17.03 -15.49
CA VAL A 350 -16.94 18.34 -16.06
C VAL A 350 -16.50 18.47 -17.53
N LEU A 351 -15.33 17.92 -17.90
CA LEU A 351 -14.74 18.06 -19.25
C LEU A 351 -15.64 17.67 -20.44
N PRO A 352 -16.50 16.63 -20.38
CA PRO A 352 -17.36 16.24 -21.51
C PRO A 352 -18.56 17.16 -21.78
N PHE A 353 -18.93 18.03 -20.83
CA PHE A 353 -20.19 18.78 -20.90
C PHE A 353 -19.97 20.28 -21.09
N VAL A 354 -20.77 20.90 -21.98
CA VAL A 354 -20.78 22.36 -22.18
C VAL A 354 -21.51 23.08 -21.02
N SER A 355 -22.49 22.41 -20.40
CA SER A 355 -23.16 22.89 -19.20
C SER A 355 -23.48 21.75 -18.25
N VAL A 356 -23.11 21.89 -16.97
CA VAL A 356 -23.37 20.90 -15.91
C VAL A 356 -24.42 21.44 -14.94
N ASP A 357 -25.34 20.58 -14.51
CA ASP A 357 -26.28 20.83 -13.40
C ASP A 357 -25.59 20.57 -12.06
N LEU A 358 -25.46 21.62 -11.25
CA LEU A 358 -24.82 21.58 -9.93
C LEU A 358 -25.52 20.63 -8.95
N HIS A 359 -26.83 20.43 -9.03
CA HIS A 359 -27.54 19.54 -8.10
C HIS A 359 -27.26 18.07 -8.43
N MET A 360 -27.25 17.70 -9.71
CA MET A 360 -26.88 16.35 -10.13
C MET A 360 -25.41 16.03 -9.79
N MET A 361 -24.53 17.03 -9.95
CA MET A 361 -23.12 16.89 -9.59
C MET A 361 -22.91 16.78 -8.07
N ALA A 362 -23.57 17.61 -7.27
CA ALA A 362 -23.49 17.56 -5.80
C ALA A 362 -23.96 16.20 -5.26
N ASN A 363 -25.08 15.69 -5.77
CA ASN A 363 -25.58 14.35 -5.47
C ASN A 363 -24.57 13.25 -5.86
N ALA A 364 -23.94 13.37 -7.02
CA ALA A 364 -22.97 12.37 -7.50
C ALA A 364 -21.66 12.34 -6.70
N PHE A 365 -21.25 13.47 -6.12
CA PHE A 365 -20.04 13.61 -5.31
C PHE A 365 -20.30 13.61 -3.79
N LYS A 366 -21.54 13.28 -3.38
CA LYS A 366 -22.02 13.25 -1.98
C LYS A 366 -21.67 14.51 -1.18
N THR A 367 -21.83 15.68 -1.78
CA THR A 367 -21.46 16.97 -1.17
C THR A 367 -22.60 17.98 -1.27
N SER A 368 -22.50 19.10 -0.54
CA SER A 368 -23.43 20.22 -0.69
C SER A 368 -23.10 21.02 -1.95
N VAL A 369 -24.08 21.72 -2.53
CA VAL A 369 -23.82 22.61 -3.68
C VAL A 369 -22.83 23.71 -3.31
N THR A 370 -22.93 24.27 -2.10
CA THR A 370 -22.05 25.34 -1.60
C THR A 370 -20.61 24.89 -1.36
N ASP A 371 -20.37 23.62 -1.04
CA ASP A 371 -19.02 23.10 -0.87
C ASP A 371 -18.45 22.62 -2.21
N LEU A 372 -19.29 22.07 -3.09
CA LEU A 372 -18.94 21.81 -4.48
C LEU A 372 -18.49 23.08 -5.22
N GLU A 373 -19.18 24.21 -5.01
CA GLU A 373 -18.77 25.50 -5.58
C GLU A 373 -17.37 25.91 -5.11
N LYS A 374 -17.05 25.78 -3.82
CA LYS A 374 -15.69 26.06 -3.28
C LYS A 374 -14.65 25.08 -3.82
N GLU A 375 -14.96 23.79 -3.91
CA GLU A 375 -14.08 22.76 -4.49
C GLU A 375 -13.77 23.10 -5.96
N LEU A 376 -14.78 23.50 -6.73
CA LEU A 376 -14.63 23.90 -8.13
C LEU A 376 -13.85 25.22 -8.27
N GLU A 377 -14.09 26.21 -7.40
CA GLU A 377 -13.31 27.46 -7.37
C GLU A 377 -11.83 27.20 -7.09
N ALA A 378 -11.50 26.28 -6.17
CA ALA A 378 -10.13 25.86 -5.88
C ALA A 378 -9.44 25.12 -7.05
N LEU A 379 -10.20 24.55 -7.99
CA LEU A 379 -9.69 23.88 -9.20
C LEU A 379 -9.38 24.86 -10.36
N ILE A 380 -9.94 26.07 -10.35
CA ILE A 380 -9.68 27.12 -11.34
C ILE A 380 -8.20 27.59 -11.35
N PRO A 381 -7.58 28.00 -10.21
CA PRO A 381 -6.21 28.51 -10.21
C PRO A 381 -5.15 27.45 -10.57
N ASN A 382 -5.44 26.17 -10.35
CA ASN A 382 -4.57 25.05 -10.77
C ASN A 382 -4.57 24.80 -12.28
N ASN A 383 -5.27 25.63 -13.07
CA ASN A 383 -5.29 25.63 -14.54
C ASN A 383 -5.82 24.32 -15.17
N GLN A 384 -6.54 23.49 -14.38
CA GLN A 384 -7.15 22.24 -14.84
C GLN A 384 -8.53 22.46 -15.48
N ILE A 385 -9.25 23.53 -15.11
CA ILE A 385 -10.57 23.88 -15.67
C ILE A 385 -10.68 25.41 -15.80
N LYS A 386 -11.14 25.91 -16.97
CA LYS A 386 -11.65 27.31 -17.10
C LYS A 386 -13.17 27.34 -16.98
N ILE A 387 -13.63 27.59 -15.77
CA ILE A 387 -15.04 27.84 -15.45
C ILE A 387 -15.33 29.33 -15.68
N ARG A 388 -16.45 29.66 -16.35
CA ARG A 388 -16.92 31.05 -16.45
C ARG A 388 -18.34 31.14 -15.89
N GLY A 389 -18.43 31.32 -14.58
CA GLY A 389 -19.70 31.53 -13.88
C GLY A 389 -20.37 32.84 -14.31
N THR A 390 -21.61 32.77 -14.79
CA THR A 390 -22.48 33.93 -14.98
C THR A 390 -23.48 34.00 -13.83
N ALA A 391 -23.09 34.66 -12.75
CA ALA A 391 -23.94 34.90 -11.57
C ALA A 391 -25.03 35.98 -11.84
N HIS A 392 -25.88 35.75 -12.84
CA HIS A 392 -27.01 36.63 -13.18
C HIS A 392 -28.23 35.83 -13.67
N SER A 393 -28.80 34.99 -12.80
CA SER A 393 -30.25 34.79 -12.64
C SER A 393 -30.50 33.63 -11.67
N SER A 394 -31.38 33.86 -10.68
CA SER A 394 -31.64 32.96 -9.55
C SER A 394 -32.42 31.67 -9.90
N VAL A 395 -32.33 31.19 -11.15
CA VAL A 395 -33.21 30.14 -11.71
C VAL A 395 -32.47 29.18 -12.68
N SER A 396 -31.14 29.28 -12.85
CA SER A 396 -30.41 28.37 -13.75
C SER A 396 -29.01 28.03 -13.24
N CYS A 397 -28.93 26.97 -12.44
CA CYS A 397 -27.69 26.39 -11.89
C CYS A 397 -26.88 25.62 -12.95
N ARG A 398 -26.53 26.30 -14.06
CA ARG A 398 -25.73 25.74 -15.16
C ARG A 398 -24.35 26.37 -15.23
N LEU A 399 -23.34 25.63 -14.77
CA LEU A 399 -21.94 26.00 -14.98
C LEU A 399 -21.58 25.83 -16.45
N ARG A 400 -21.24 26.93 -17.14
CA ARG A 400 -20.74 26.88 -18.52
C ARG A 400 -19.24 26.57 -18.51
N VAL A 401 -18.88 25.43 -19.09
CA VAL A 401 -17.50 24.96 -19.20
C VAL A 401 -16.97 25.35 -20.58
N ASN A 402 -15.95 26.19 -20.63
CA ASN A 402 -15.25 26.48 -21.88
C ASN A 402 -13.90 25.77 -21.85
N LEU A 403 -13.77 24.70 -22.63
CA LEU A 403 -12.49 24.08 -22.95
C LEU A 403 -11.55 25.14 -23.55
N ILE A 404 -10.31 25.20 -23.04
CA ILE A 404 -9.24 25.88 -23.78
C ILE A 404 -9.00 25.05 -25.05
N GLY A 405 -8.75 25.73 -26.17
CA GLY A 405 -8.56 25.09 -27.47
C GLY A 405 -7.42 24.06 -27.51
N LYS A 406 -7.48 23.21 -28.54
CA LYS A 406 -6.35 22.40 -29.01
C LYS A 406 -5.15 23.28 -29.37
#